data_AF-A0A7S2N3X7-F1
#
_entry.id   AF-A0A7S2N3X7-F1
#
_cell.length_a   1.000
_cell.length_b   1.000
_cell.length_c   1.000
_cell.angle_alpha   90.00
_cell.angle_beta   90.00
_cell.angle_gamma   90.00
#
_symmetry.space_group_name_H-M   'P 1'
#
loop_
_entity.id
_entity.type
_entity.pdbx_description
1 polymer ?
#
loop_
_entity_poly.entity_id
_entity_poly.type
_entity_poly.pdbx_seq_one_letter_code
_entity_poly.pdbx_strand_id
1 'polypeptide(L)'
;MAPAPAGRTRAPRRAGRGFGGDKPKRYKRVPVSQEQLLADHGEAWAEQVGRVLQGEAAPSAEALMRSRFSAVRARDLTFLVKTERSPPDENLGREERLQRWAILLGVEEPPEESEAQPSEALRNIERLEVVRAEGSEVEYKMHCGSYGTWHERSIFSEDLKRGYLNTGSVFHTWVER
;
A
#
# COMPACT_ATOMS: atom_id res chain seq x y z
N MET A 1 32.60 64.03 9.24
CA MET A 1 32.71 62.74 9.95
C MET A 1 31.33 62.37 10.48
N ALA A 2 30.72 61.33 9.93
CA ALA A 2 29.41 60.82 10.37
C ALA A 2 29.61 59.60 11.28
N PRO A 3 28.83 59.42 12.36
CA PRO A 3 28.94 58.24 13.21
C PRO A 3 28.26 57.01 12.57
N ALA A 4 28.88 55.85 12.74
CA ALA A 4 28.39 54.55 12.27
C ALA A 4 27.13 54.08 13.04
N PRO A 5 26.20 53.35 12.39
CA PRO A 5 25.02 52.83 13.07
C PRO A 5 25.31 51.59 13.92
N ALA A 6 24.65 51.55 15.08
CA ALA A 6 24.75 50.53 16.12
C ALA A 6 24.36 49.12 15.65
N GLY A 7 25.09 48.13 16.16
CA GLY A 7 24.91 46.71 15.87
C GLY A 7 23.54 46.18 16.33
N ARG A 8 22.87 45.46 15.43
CA ARG A 8 21.67 44.67 15.75
C ARG A 8 22.08 43.41 16.51
N THR A 9 21.82 43.39 17.81
CA THR A 9 21.93 42.18 18.63
C THR A 9 20.88 41.16 18.18
N ARG A 10 21.33 40.06 17.59
CA ARG A 10 20.50 38.95 17.14
C ARG A 10 20.00 38.18 18.35
N ALA A 11 18.71 38.33 18.69
CA ALA A 11 18.08 37.56 19.75
C ALA A 11 18.22 36.05 19.49
N PRO A 12 18.53 35.22 20.49
CA PRO A 12 18.60 33.77 20.32
C PRO A 12 17.20 33.24 19.98
N ARG A 13 17.08 32.57 18.83
CA ARG A 13 15.90 31.78 18.48
C ARG A 13 15.69 30.74 19.58
N ARG A 14 14.67 30.93 20.41
CA ARG A 14 14.17 29.88 21.30
C ARG A 14 13.79 28.69 20.43
N ALA A 15 14.55 27.61 20.53
CA ALA A 15 14.13 26.30 20.03
C ALA A 15 12.81 25.97 20.73
N GLY A 16 11.71 26.01 19.99
CA GLY A 16 10.42 25.55 20.50
C GLY A 16 10.56 24.10 20.92
N ARG A 17 10.22 23.80 22.18
CA ARG A 17 9.89 22.44 22.63
C ARG A 17 8.81 21.93 21.69
N GLY A 18 9.18 21.04 20.77
CA GLY A 18 8.23 20.29 19.98
C GLY A 18 7.34 19.50 20.92
N PHE A 19 6.02 19.68 20.79
CA PHE A 19 5.00 18.91 21.46
C PHE A 19 5.31 17.41 21.33
N GLY A 20 5.28 16.70 22.45
CA GLY A 20 5.54 15.25 22.54
C GLY A 20 4.40 14.43 21.97
N GLY A 21 4.09 14.63 20.68
CA GLY A 21 3.29 13.67 19.93
C GLY A 21 4.10 12.40 19.73
N ASP A 22 3.45 11.24 19.88
CA ASP A 22 4.06 9.95 19.61
C ASP A 22 4.73 9.96 18.23
N LYS A 23 5.95 9.43 18.16
CA LYS A 23 6.67 9.35 16.90
C LYS A 23 5.88 8.44 15.94
N PRO A 24 5.71 8.82 14.66
CA PRO A 24 4.97 8.00 13.72
C PRO A 24 5.58 6.59 13.63
N LYS A 25 4.75 5.56 13.78
CA LYS A 25 5.16 4.16 13.68
C LYS A 25 5.82 3.90 12.31
N ARG A 26 6.98 3.24 12.33
CA ARG A 26 7.72 2.86 11.13
C ARG A 26 7.64 1.36 10.92
N TYR A 27 6.95 0.94 9.87
CA TYR A 27 6.91 -0.46 9.45
C TYR A 27 8.17 -0.80 8.65
N LYS A 28 8.83 -1.90 9.01
CA LYS A 28 9.99 -2.40 8.27
C LYS A 28 9.54 -2.94 6.92
N ARG A 29 10.21 -2.51 5.86
CA ARG A 29 9.99 -3.04 4.50
C ARG A 29 10.76 -4.33 4.32
N VAL A 30 10.10 -5.37 3.81
CA VAL A 30 10.76 -6.57 3.33
C VAL A 30 10.96 -6.42 1.82
N PRO A 31 12.19 -6.45 1.31
CA PRO A 31 12.42 -6.40 -0.12
C PRO A 31 11.88 -7.67 -0.79
N VAL A 32 11.23 -7.52 -1.96
CA VAL A 32 10.79 -8.64 -2.80
C VAL A 32 11.97 -9.01 -3.72
N SER A 33 12.40 -10.27 -3.68
CA SER A 33 13.50 -10.73 -4.54
C SER A 33 13.01 -10.99 -5.97
N GLN A 34 13.95 -11.01 -6.92
CA GLN A 34 13.62 -11.28 -8.32
C GLN A 34 13.06 -12.69 -8.51
N GLU A 35 13.56 -13.67 -7.75
CA GLU A 35 13.07 -15.06 -7.77
C GLU A 35 11.61 -15.13 -7.32
N GLN A 36 11.24 -14.38 -6.29
CA GLN A 36 9.85 -14.28 -5.83
C GLN A 36 8.95 -13.67 -6.91
N LEU A 37 9.40 -12.60 -7.58
CA LEU A 37 8.64 -11.96 -8.66
C LEU A 37 8.43 -12.88 -9.86
N LEU A 38 9.46 -13.66 -10.22
CA LEU A 38 9.36 -14.67 -11.28
C LEU A 38 8.38 -15.78 -10.90
N ALA A 39 8.42 -16.26 -9.65
CA ALA A 39 7.49 -17.28 -9.16
C ALA A 39 6.02 -16.78 -9.14
N ASP A 40 5.81 -15.51 -8.78
CA ASP A 40 4.47 -14.93 -8.64
C ASP A 40 3.83 -14.54 -9.97
N HIS A 41 4.62 -14.00 -10.91
CA HIS A 41 4.09 -13.32 -12.09
C HIS A 41 4.61 -13.85 -13.43
N GLY A 42 5.65 -14.69 -13.41
CA GLY A 42 6.35 -15.16 -14.60
C GLY A 42 7.28 -14.12 -15.23
N GLU A 43 8.08 -14.54 -16.21
CA GLU A 43 9.10 -13.71 -16.87
C GLU A 43 8.53 -12.44 -17.49
N ALA A 44 7.35 -12.52 -18.10
CA ALA A 44 6.71 -11.40 -18.80
C ALA A 44 6.39 -10.20 -17.88
N TRP A 45 6.22 -10.44 -16.58
CA TRP A 45 5.75 -9.42 -15.64
C TRP A 45 6.74 -9.11 -14.52
N ALA A 46 7.64 -10.04 -14.18
CA ALA A 46 8.52 -9.92 -13.02
C ALA A 46 9.33 -8.62 -13.03
N GLU A 47 9.94 -8.27 -14.16
CA GLU A 47 10.72 -7.04 -14.29
C GLU A 47 9.85 -5.79 -14.10
N GLN A 48 8.70 -5.72 -14.78
CA GLN A 48 7.79 -4.58 -14.71
C GLN A 48 7.24 -4.38 -13.29
N VAL A 49 6.85 -5.46 -12.61
CA VAL A 49 6.39 -5.41 -11.21
C VAL A 49 7.52 -4.94 -10.29
N GLY A 50 8.75 -5.42 -10.50
CA GLY A 50 9.92 -4.99 -9.73
C GLY A 50 10.16 -3.48 -9.82
N ARG A 51 10.09 -2.91 -11.02
CA ARG A 51 10.22 -1.46 -11.25
C ARG A 51 9.13 -0.65 -10.54
N VAL A 52 7.88 -1.10 -10.62
CA VAL A 52 6.75 -0.44 -9.93
C VAL A 52 6.94 -0.47 -8.41
N LEU A 53 7.38 -1.60 -7.83
CA LEU A 53 7.69 -1.71 -6.39
C LEU A 53 8.83 -0.77 -5.96
N GLN A 54 9.78 -0.49 -6.86
CA GLN A 54 10.87 0.46 -6.63
C GLN A 54 10.43 1.93 -6.77
N GLY A 55 9.20 2.17 -7.24
CA GLY A 55 8.57 3.48 -7.27
C GLY A 55 8.37 4.08 -8.66
N GLU A 56 8.63 3.32 -9.72
CA GLU A 56 8.23 3.72 -11.08
C GLU A 56 6.70 3.74 -11.24
N ALA A 57 6.22 4.51 -12.20
CA ALA A 57 4.80 4.57 -12.53
C ALA A 57 4.34 3.24 -13.15
N ALA A 58 3.21 2.71 -12.68
CA ALA A 58 2.59 1.54 -13.26
C ALA A 58 2.03 1.89 -14.65
N PRO A 59 2.45 1.20 -15.73
CA PRO A 59 2.00 1.51 -17.08
C PRO A 59 0.56 1.05 -17.35
N SER A 60 -0.02 0.21 -16.48
CA SER A 60 -1.40 -0.27 -16.58
C SER A 60 -1.98 -0.58 -15.20
N ALA A 61 -3.31 -0.66 -15.11
CA ALA A 61 -4.01 -1.11 -13.92
C ALA A 61 -3.58 -2.53 -13.50
N GLU A 62 -3.37 -3.43 -14.46
CA GLU A 62 -2.87 -4.79 -14.21
C GLU A 62 -1.47 -4.78 -13.57
N ALA A 63 -0.57 -3.93 -14.08
CA ALA A 63 0.77 -3.79 -13.53
C ALA A 63 0.74 -3.37 -12.05
N LEU A 64 -0.16 -2.43 -11.73
CA LEU A 64 -0.34 -1.99 -10.36
C LEU A 64 -0.94 -3.09 -9.49
N MET A 65 -1.96 -3.81 -9.97
CA MET A 65 -2.58 -4.91 -9.22
C MET A 65 -1.56 -6.02 -8.91
N ARG A 66 -0.80 -6.47 -9.91
CA ARG A 66 0.27 -7.46 -9.72
C ARG A 66 1.31 -6.99 -8.69
N SER A 67 1.67 -5.70 -8.73
CA SER A 67 2.57 -5.10 -7.75
C SER A 67 1.97 -5.04 -6.34
N ARG A 68 0.68 -4.73 -6.21
CA ARG A 68 -0.04 -4.77 -4.94
C ARG A 68 -0.08 -6.17 -4.36
N PHE A 69 -0.27 -7.21 -5.18
CA PHE A 69 -0.18 -8.60 -4.72
C PHE A 69 1.20 -8.93 -4.14
N SER A 70 2.29 -8.58 -4.82
CA SER A 70 3.64 -8.76 -4.27
C SER A 70 3.85 -7.97 -2.98
N ALA A 71 3.30 -6.76 -2.89
CA ALA A 71 3.36 -5.94 -1.67
C ALA A 71 2.56 -6.55 -0.51
N VAL A 72 1.42 -7.20 -0.78
CA VAL A 72 0.66 -7.98 0.22
C VAL A 72 1.50 -9.14 0.73
N ARG A 73 2.07 -9.95 -0.16
CA ARG A 73 2.95 -11.08 0.21
C ARG A 73 4.15 -10.65 1.07
N ALA A 74 4.76 -9.52 0.72
CA ALA A 74 5.92 -8.98 1.44
C ALA A 74 5.56 -8.07 2.62
N ARG A 75 4.26 -7.86 2.89
CA ARG A 75 3.75 -6.94 3.92
C ARG A 75 4.31 -5.51 3.79
N ASP A 76 4.51 -5.00 2.56
CA ASP A 76 4.90 -3.60 2.33
C ASP A 76 3.68 -2.68 2.44
N LEU A 77 3.30 -2.40 3.69
CA LEU A 77 2.17 -1.53 4.03
C LEU A 77 2.34 -0.13 3.42
N THR A 78 3.59 0.34 3.30
CA THR A 78 3.85 1.67 2.75
C THR A 78 3.53 1.71 1.26
N PHE A 79 3.83 0.64 0.51
CA PHE A 79 3.45 0.55 -0.90
C PHE A 79 1.93 0.50 -1.06
N LEU A 80 1.24 -0.32 -0.25
CA LEU A 80 -0.21 -0.48 -0.32
C LEU A 80 -0.95 0.84 -0.07
N VAL A 81 -0.60 1.56 1.00
CA VAL A 81 -1.19 2.87 1.32
C VAL A 81 -0.85 3.94 0.28
N LYS A 82 0.34 3.87 -0.30
CA LYS A 82 0.78 4.80 -1.35
C LYS A 82 0.02 4.61 -2.66
N THR A 83 -0.44 3.40 -2.94
CA THR A 83 -1.06 2.99 -4.21
C THR A 83 -2.57 2.83 -4.09
N GLU A 84 -3.16 3.39 -3.04
CA GLU A 84 -4.58 3.35 -2.74
C GLU A 84 -5.08 4.76 -2.48
N ARG A 85 -6.24 5.07 -3.03
CA ARG A 85 -7.01 6.27 -2.68
C ARG A 85 -7.97 5.90 -1.56
N SER A 86 -8.05 6.74 -0.53
CA SER A 86 -9.09 6.57 0.50
C SER A 86 -10.46 6.67 -0.17
N PRO A 87 -11.43 5.81 0.20
CA PRO A 87 -12.82 6.01 -0.14
C PRO A 87 -13.25 7.43 0.25
N PRO A 88 -14.04 8.15 -0.59
CA PRO A 88 -14.44 9.54 -0.33
C PRO A 88 -15.24 9.72 0.97
N ASP A 89 -15.97 8.68 1.35
CA ASP A 89 -16.84 8.59 2.52
C ASP A 89 -16.08 8.32 3.83
N GLU A 90 -14.90 7.68 3.77
CA GLU A 90 -14.13 7.36 4.96
C GLU A 90 -13.05 8.39 5.31
N ASN A 91 -12.55 9.15 4.32
CA ASN A 91 -11.51 10.19 4.50
C ASN A 91 -10.33 9.79 5.42
N LEU A 92 -9.89 8.55 5.34
CA LEU A 92 -8.89 8.01 6.26
C LEU A 92 -7.52 8.62 6.05
N GLY A 93 -6.92 9.01 7.18
CA GLY A 93 -5.54 9.44 7.24
C GLY A 93 -4.58 8.35 6.76
N ARG A 94 -3.35 8.76 6.42
CA ARG A 94 -2.30 7.81 6.04
C ARG A 94 -1.99 6.80 7.16
N GLU A 95 -2.02 7.24 8.42
CA GLU A 95 -1.70 6.40 9.58
C GLU A 95 -2.78 5.35 9.84
N GLU A 96 -4.06 5.74 9.75
CA GLU A 96 -5.20 4.82 9.88
C GLU A 96 -5.18 3.75 8.77
N ARG A 97 -4.90 4.14 7.52
CA ARG A 97 -4.76 3.17 6.42
C ARG A 97 -3.58 2.23 6.62
N LEU A 98 -2.46 2.72 7.15
CA LEU A 98 -1.32 1.88 7.50
C LEU A 98 -1.70 0.86 8.58
N GLN A 99 -2.42 1.30 9.61
CA GLN A 99 -2.86 0.42 10.70
C GLN A 99 -3.85 -0.63 10.21
N ARG A 100 -4.83 -0.26 9.37
CA ARG A 100 -5.77 -1.22 8.76
C ARG A 100 -5.03 -2.31 7.98
N TRP A 101 -4.07 -1.93 7.13
CA TRP A 101 -3.23 -2.90 6.42
C TRP A 101 -2.37 -3.73 7.37
N ALA A 102 -1.84 -3.14 8.45
CA ALA A 102 -1.07 -3.86 9.45
C ALA A 102 -1.89 -4.95 10.14
N ILE A 103 -3.13 -4.64 10.55
CA ILE A 103 -4.07 -5.58 11.17
C ILE A 103 -4.45 -6.68 10.17
N LEU A 104 -4.86 -6.28 8.97
CA LEU A 104 -5.31 -7.20 7.91
C LEU A 104 -4.23 -8.22 7.54
N LEU A 105 -2.96 -7.80 7.46
CA LEU A 105 -1.83 -8.67 7.13
C LEU A 105 -1.17 -9.33 8.36
N GLY A 106 -1.72 -9.14 9.55
CA GLY A 106 -1.22 -9.74 10.80
C GLY A 106 0.14 -9.24 11.26
N VAL A 107 0.46 -7.99 10.93
CA VAL A 107 1.61 -7.28 11.50
C VAL A 107 1.26 -6.71 12.87
N GLU A 108 0.01 -6.31 13.06
CA GLU A 108 -0.53 -5.86 14.35
C GLU A 108 -1.81 -6.64 14.70
N GLU A 109 -2.13 -6.72 15.98
CA GLU A 109 -3.41 -7.24 16.46
C GLU A 109 -4.50 -6.16 16.34
N PRO A 110 -5.75 -6.54 16.04
CA PRO A 110 -6.87 -5.60 16.08
C PRO A 110 -7.07 -5.06 17.51
N PRO A 111 -7.55 -3.81 17.67
CA PRO A 111 -8.06 -3.35 18.95
C PRO A 111 -9.15 -4.28 19.48
N GLU A 112 -9.26 -4.45 20.81
CA GLU A 112 -10.27 -5.32 21.43
C GLU A 112 -11.71 -4.97 21.02
N GLU A 113 -11.97 -3.69 20.71
CA GLU A 113 -13.29 -3.18 20.29
C GLU A 113 -13.49 -3.23 18.76
N SER A 114 -12.53 -3.74 18.00
CA SER A 114 -12.60 -3.73 16.54
C SER A 114 -13.37 -4.94 16.01
N GLU A 115 -14.39 -4.67 15.20
CA GLU A 115 -15.04 -5.70 14.38
C GLU A 115 -14.16 -6.14 13.19
N ALA A 116 -13.02 -5.47 12.96
CA ALA A 116 -12.08 -5.84 11.92
C ALA A 116 -11.35 -7.13 12.31
N GLN A 117 -11.93 -8.27 11.95
CA GLN A 117 -11.22 -9.53 12.08
C GLN A 117 -10.06 -9.54 11.08
N PRO A 118 -8.84 -9.87 11.52
CA PRO A 118 -7.76 -10.09 10.58
C PRO A 118 -8.18 -11.21 9.63
N SER A 119 -8.13 -10.98 8.31
CA SER A 119 -8.39 -12.06 7.37
C SER A 119 -7.18 -12.99 7.40
N GLU A 120 -7.24 -14.06 8.19
CA GLU A 120 -6.23 -15.12 8.21
C GLU A 120 -5.94 -15.62 6.79
N ALA A 121 -6.91 -15.53 5.90
CA ALA A 121 -6.78 -15.80 4.48
C ALA A 121 -5.70 -14.95 3.77
N LEU A 122 -5.71 -13.61 3.90
CA LEU A 122 -4.71 -12.76 3.23
C LEU A 122 -3.30 -12.92 3.82
N ARG A 123 -3.18 -13.42 5.05
CA ARG A 123 -1.88 -13.79 5.64
C ARG A 123 -1.27 -15.01 4.94
N ASN A 124 -2.09 -15.84 4.31
CA ASN A 124 -1.74 -17.10 3.66
C ASN A 124 -1.99 -17.05 2.15
N ILE A 125 -1.78 -15.88 1.53
CA ILE A 125 -1.93 -15.73 0.08
C ILE A 125 -0.81 -16.47 -0.65
N GLU A 126 -1.18 -17.33 -1.59
CA GLU A 126 -0.25 -18.22 -2.29
C GLU A 126 -0.04 -17.79 -3.74
N ARG A 127 -1.12 -17.39 -4.43
CA ARG A 127 -1.11 -17.17 -5.88
C ARG A 127 -2.12 -16.12 -6.31
N LEU A 128 -1.75 -15.34 -7.33
CA LEU A 128 -2.62 -14.45 -8.07
C LEU A 128 -2.97 -15.04 -9.44
N GLU A 129 -4.24 -15.04 -9.80
CA GLU A 129 -4.74 -15.33 -11.14
C GLU A 129 -5.49 -14.10 -11.66
N VAL A 130 -4.94 -13.41 -12.66
CA VAL A 130 -5.65 -12.33 -13.34
C VAL A 130 -6.62 -12.95 -14.34
N VAL A 131 -7.91 -12.73 -14.14
CA VAL A 131 -8.99 -13.25 -15.00
C VAL A 131 -9.20 -12.34 -16.20
N ARG A 132 -9.24 -11.02 -15.97
CA ARG A 132 -9.39 -10.00 -17.01
C ARG A 132 -8.76 -8.69 -16.56
N ALA A 133 -8.11 -7.99 -17.48
CA ALA A 133 -7.65 -6.62 -17.28
C ALA A 133 -8.05 -5.77 -18.48
N GLU A 134 -8.83 -4.72 -18.25
CA GLU A 134 -9.29 -3.83 -19.30
C GLU A 134 -9.46 -2.41 -18.78
N GLY A 135 -8.76 -1.46 -19.42
CA GLY A 135 -8.77 -0.06 -19.02
C GLY A 135 -8.41 0.12 -17.53
N SER A 136 -9.37 0.62 -16.77
CA SER A 136 -9.28 0.89 -15.33
C SER A 136 -9.71 -0.27 -14.43
N GLU A 137 -10.12 -1.41 -14.97
CA GLU A 137 -10.64 -2.52 -14.17
C GLU A 137 -9.77 -3.76 -14.29
N VAL A 138 -9.55 -4.44 -13.15
CA VAL A 138 -8.86 -5.73 -13.10
C VAL A 138 -9.68 -6.70 -12.28
N GLU A 139 -10.11 -7.78 -12.92
CA GLU A 139 -10.75 -8.93 -12.28
C GLU A 139 -9.70 -10.02 -12.03
N TYR A 140 -9.64 -10.51 -10.81
CA TYR A 140 -8.64 -11.46 -10.38
C TYR A 140 -9.11 -12.35 -9.25
N LYS A 141 -8.38 -13.44 -9.06
CA LYS A 141 -8.53 -14.38 -7.96
C LYS A 141 -7.23 -14.42 -7.15
N MET A 142 -7.34 -14.31 -5.84
CA MET A 142 -6.24 -14.58 -4.93
C MET A 142 -6.52 -15.89 -4.19
N HIS A 143 -5.62 -16.85 -4.36
CA HIS A 143 -5.72 -18.13 -3.68
C HIS A 143 -5.09 -18.02 -2.30
N CYS A 144 -5.87 -18.31 -1.27
CA CYS A 144 -5.52 -18.13 0.13
C CYS A 144 -5.34 -19.49 0.83
N GLY A 145 -4.77 -20.49 0.17
CA GLY A 145 -4.56 -21.83 0.72
C GLY A 145 -5.87 -22.51 1.16
N SER A 146 -5.92 -22.95 2.43
CA SER A 146 -7.10 -23.61 3.01
C SER A 146 -8.30 -22.69 3.22
N TYR A 147 -8.13 -21.37 3.12
CA TYR A 147 -9.19 -20.38 3.32
C TYR A 147 -10.04 -20.13 2.06
N GLY A 148 -9.72 -20.80 0.95
CA GLY A 148 -10.45 -20.66 -0.31
C GLY A 148 -9.85 -19.59 -1.21
N THR A 149 -10.69 -19.04 -2.08
CA THR A 149 -10.28 -18.07 -3.11
C THR A 149 -11.05 -16.77 -2.96
N TRP A 150 -10.32 -15.67 -2.85
CA TRP A 150 -10.88 -14.32 -2.93
C TRP A 150 -11.00 -13.91 -4.39
N HIS A 151 -12.21 -13.71 -4.88
CA HIS A 151 -12.47 -13.26 -6.26
C HIS A 151 -12.99 -11.83 -6.22
N GLU A 152 -12.25 -10.93 -6.86
CA GLU A 152 -12.55 -9.50 -6.85
C GLU A 152 -12.39 -8.88 -8.24
N ARG A 153 -13.16 -7.83 -8.49
CA ARG A 153 -12.90 -6.87 -9.58
C ARG A 153 -12.63 -5.50 -8.99
N SER A 154 -11.38 -5.06 -9.02
CA SER A 154 -10.96 -3.74 -8.53
C SER A 154 -11.03 -2.68 -9.62
N ILE A 155 -11.22 -1.43 -9.20
CA ILE A 155 -11.20 -0.22 -10.04
C ILE A 155 -9.93 0.57 -9.73
N PHE A 156 -9.30 1.10 -10.78
CA PHE A 156 -8.08 1.88 -10.71
C PHE A 156 -8.26 3.22 -11.43
N SER A 157 -7.74 4.30 -10.85
CA SER A 157 -7.69 5.61 -11.50
C SER A 157 -6.26 5.99 -11.86
N GLU A 158 -6.07 6.68 -12.97
CA GLU A 158 -4.76 7.23 -13.33
C GLU A 158 -4.25 8.22 -12.28
N ASP A 159 -2.93 8.22 -12.07
CA ASP A 159 -2.22 9.12 -11.18
C ASP A 159 -0.91 9.58 -11.83
N LEU A 160 -0.69 10.90 -11.87
CA LEU A 160 0.47 11.49 -12.55
C LEU A 160 1.82 11.00 -12.01
N LYS A 161 1.88 10.60 -10.73
CA LYS A 161 3.12 10.19 -10.09
C LYS A 161 3.34 8.68 -10.12
N ARG A 162 2.25 7.90 -10.06
CA ARG A 162 2.28 6.45 -9.86
C ARG A 162 1.74 5.66 -11.03
N GLY A 163 1.26 6.33 -12.08
CA GLY A 163 0.56 5.71 -13.19
C GLY A 163 -0.88 5.41 -12.81
N TYR A 164 -1.10 4.58 -11.78
CA TYR A 164 -2.44 4.23 -11.29
C TYR A 164 -2.52 4.25 -9.75
N LEU A 165 -3.75 4.30 -9.23
CA LEU A 165 -4.12 4.08 -7.83
C LEU A 165 -5.32 3.12 -7.79
N ASN A 166 -5.35 2.19 -6.82
CA ASN A 166 -6.57 1.45 -6.51
C ASN A 166 -7.57 2.41 -5.83
N THR A 167 -8.80 2.47 -6.34
CA THR A 167 -9.85 3.37 -5.85
C THR A 167 -11.07 2.64 -5.28
N GLY A 168 -11.08 1.31 -5.29
CA GLY A 168 -12.19 0.50 -4.79
C GLY A 168 -12.40 -0.77 -5.60
N SER A 169 -13.57 -1.37 -5.43
CA SER A 169 -13.98 -2.58 -6.13
C SER A 169 -15.41 -2.49 -6.63
N VAL A 170 -15.69 -3.20 -7.73
CA VAL A 170 -17.05 -3.39 -8.26
C VAL A 170 -17.75 -4.50 -7.48
N PHE A 171 -17.02 -5.58 -7.20
CA PHE A 171 -17.48 -6.67 -6.35
C PHE A 171 -16.29 -7.40 -5.74
N HIS A 172 -16.56 -8.13 -4.66
CA HIS A 172 -15.68 -9.16 -4.12
C HIS A 172 -16.53 -10.30 -3.54
N THR A 173 -16.03 -11.52 -3.60
CA THR A 173 -16.69 -12.68 -3.03
C THR A 173 -15.67 -13.74 -2.61
N TRP A 174 -16.02 -14.52 -1.58
CA TRP A 174 -15.29 -15.72 -1.21
C TRP A 174 -15.86 -16.91 -1.96
N VAL A 175 -14.98 -17.66 -2.61
CA VAL A 175 -15.30 -18.97 -3.19
C VAL A 175 -14.67 -20.02 -2.27
N GLU A 176 -15.54 -20.71 -1.54
CA GLU A 176 -15.16 -21.87 -0.73
C GLU A 176 -14.64 -23.00 -1.62
N ARG A 177 -13.85 -23.88 -1.02
CA ARG A 177 -13.18 -24.97 -1.73
C ARG A 177 -14.08 -26.17 -1.95
#